data_AF-A0AAV8CT08-F1
#
_entry.id   AF-A0AAV8CT08-F1
#
_cell.length_a   1.000
_cell.length_b   1.000
_cell.length_c   1.000
_cell.angle_alpha   90.00
_cell.angle_beta   90.00
_cell.angle_gamma   90.00
#
_symmetry.space_group_name_H-M   'P 1'
#
loop_
_entity.id
_entity.type
_entity.pdbx_description
1 polymer ?
#
loop_
_entity_poly.entity_id
_entity_poly.type
_entity_poly.pdbx_seq_one_letter_code
_entity_poly.pdbx_strand_id
1 'polypeptide(L)'
;MGRYLLSSSHTLRLSFASSQLTRHGRNPTVPHSRLLRRGQIRAVVSESTSKRIFPKIAAESTGPIPASELLQVVESAAKTGAEVVMEAVNKPRNISYKGIADLVTDTDKMSESAILQVVKKHFDDHLILGEEGGLIGDALSDYLWCIDPLDGTTNFAHGYPSFSVSIGVLYRGKPAAATVVEFAGGPMCWNTRTFSASAGGGTYCNGEKVHVSQADQIERSLLVTGFGYEHDEAWSTNIDLFKHFTDVSRGVRRLGSAAADMSHVALGIVEASWEYRLKPWDMAAGVLIVEEAGGVVSRMDGGEFTVFDRSVLVSNGHIHEKLLEKIGPATEQLKKKGIDFSLWFKPDKYATDF
;
A
#
# COMPACT_ATOMS: atom_id res chain seq x y z
N MET A 1 37.17 52.88 -19.01
CA MET A 1 38.63 52.83 -18.75
C MET A 1 38.88 52.10 -17.44
N GLY A 2 39.65 51.00 -17.49
CA GLY A 2 40.45 50.37 -16.42
C GLY A 2 39.71 49.73 -15.22
N ARG A 3 39.74 48.42 -14.89
CA ARG A 3 40.75 47.33 -14.87
C ARG A 3 41.19 46.96 -13.43
N TYR A 4 40.89 45.71 -13.03
CA TYR A 4 41.70 44.73 -12.25
C TYR A 4 42.03 45.05 -10.75
N LEU A 5 42.11 44.13 -9.76
CA LEU A 5 42.53 42.71 -9.71
C LEU A 5 41.94 41.90 -8.52
N LEU A 6 41.94 40.58 -8.77
CA LEU A 6 41.83 39.33 -7.98
C LEU A 6 42.44 39.22 -6.56
N SER A 7 41.87 38.29 -5.75
CA SER A 7 42.52 37.38 -4.77
C SER A 7 41.42 36.57 -4.03
N SER A 8 41.47 35.29 -3.63
CA SER A 8 42.29 34.09 -3.85
C SER A 8 41.51 32.90 -3.26
N SER A 9 41.71 31.70 -3.81
CA SER A 9 41.04 30.44 -3.52
C SER A 9 41.42 29.80 -2.17
N HIS A 10 40.55 28.97 -1.59
CA HIS A 10 40.89 27.96 -0.58
C HIS A 10 40.38 26.59 -1.01
N THR A 11 41.30 25.64 -1.17
CA THR A 11 41.05 24.23 -1.46
C THR A 11 41.68 23.41 -0.34
N LEU A 12 40.89 22.67 0.43
CA LEU A 12 41.37 21.72 1.44
C LEU A 12 41.32 20.30 0.85
N ARG A 13 42.50 19.69 0.67
CA ARG A 13 42.69 18.24 0.45
C ARG A 13 43.06 17.59 1.78
N LEU A 14 42.38 16.51 2.14
CA LEU A 14 42.78 15.60 3.22
C LEU A 14 43.36 14.31 2.63
N SER A 15 44.54 13.95 3.09
CA SER A 15 45.30 12.74 2.77
C SER A 15 45.12 11.71 3.87
N PHE A 16 44.86 10.44 3.53
CA PHE A 16 44.86 9.31 4.45
C PHE A 16 46.20 8.57 4.37
N ALA A 17 46.82 8.33 5.54
CA ALA A 17 48.01 7.52 5.68
C ALA A 17 47.66 6.15 6.30
N SER A 18 48.20 5.09 5.70
CA SER A 18 48.15 3.69 6.12
C SER A 18 49.28 3.34 7.09
N SER A 19 49.04 2.43 8.03
CA SER A 19 50.12 1.59 8.60
C SER A 19 49.62 0.22 9.04
N GLN A 20 50.44 -0.81 8.77
CA GLN A 20 50.22 -2.21 9.12
C GLN A 20 51.25 -2.68 10.19
N LEU A 21 50.85 -3.76 10.88
CA LEU A 21 51.65 -4.89 11.43
C LEU A 21 52.42 -4.73 12.75
N THR A 22 52.16 -5.63 13.71
CA THR A 22 53.03 -6.80 14.00
C THR A 22 52.42 -7.79 15.02
N ARG A 23 52.77 -9.07 14.85
CA ARG A 23 52.41 -10.27 15.65
C ARG A 23 53.27 -10.43 16.92
N HIS A 24 52.81 -11.21 17.90
CA HIS A 24 53.58 -12.25 18.62
C HIS A 24 52.63 -13.21 19.37
N GLY A 25 52.97 -14.51 19.48
CA GLY A 25 52.11 -15.56 20.06
C GLY A 25 52.77 -16.44 21.11
N ARG A 26 52.03 -17.43 21.65
CA ARG A 26 52.43 -18.81 22.01
C ARG A 26 51.33 -19.53 22.82
N ASN A 27 51.15 -20.83 22.52
CA ASN A 27 50.36 -21.87 23.19
C ASN A 27 51.10 -22.38 24.47
N PRO A 28 50.48 -23.10 25.45
CA PRO A 28 50.14 -24.53 25.26
C PRO A 28 49.05 -25.23 26.15
N THR A 29 48.66 -26.43 25.68
CA THR A 29 48.30 -27.69 26.39
C THR A 29 46.93 -27.92 27.06
N VAL A 30 46.38 -29.13 26.80
CA VAL A 30 45.13 -29.77 27.26
C VAL A 30 45.45 -30.81 28.35
N PRO A 31 44.52 -31.13 29.28
CA PRO A 31 44.07 -32.54 29.37
C PRO A 31 42.57 -32.78 29.73
N HIS A 32 42.02 -33.82 29.08
CA HIS A 32 40.98 -34.81 29.44
C HIS A 32 39.76 -34.54 30.37
N SER A 33 38.59 -34.83 29.77
CA SER A 33 37.47 -35.69 30.24
C SER A 33 36.50 -35.24 31.35
N ARG A 34 35.20 -35.16 30.99
CA ARG A 34 34.08 -35.85 31.68
C ARG A 34 32.77 -35.74 30.89
N LEU A 35 32.11 -36.89 30.70
CA LEU A 35 30.74 -37.00 30.19
C LEU A 35 29.73 -36.36 31.14
N LEU A 36 28.83 -35.53 30.60
CA LEU A 36 27.54 -35.25 31.21
C LEU A 36 26.45 -35.27 30.12
N ARG A 37 25.54 -36.25 30.25
CA ARG A 37 24.31 -36.36 29.46
C ARG A 37 23.47 -35.10 29.65
N ARG A 38 23.21 -34.34 28.58
CA ARG A 38 22.12 -33.36 28.55
C ARG A 38 20.87 -34.04 28.00
N GLY A 39 19.86 -34.18 28.86
CA GLY A 39 18.54 -34.64 28.47
C GLY A 39 17.92 -33.69 27.44
N GLN A 40 17.31 -34.25 26.40
CA GLN A 40 16.44 -33.52 25.49
C GLN A 40 15.21 -33.05 26.26
N ILE A 41 15.14 -31.76 26.55
CA ILE A 41 13.85 -31.11 26.85
C ILE A 41 13.21 -30.85 25.49
N ARG A 42 12.28 -31.72 25.09
CA ARG A 42 11.33 -31.40 24.03
C ARG A 42 10.42 -30.30 24.56
N ALA A 43 10.67 -29.07 24.15
CA ALA A 43 9.67 -28.01 24.25
C ALA A 43 8.53 -28.39 23.30
N VAL A 44 7.43 -28.87 23.87
CA VAL A 44 6.15 -28.95 23.15
C VAL A 44 5.70 -27.50 23.01
N VAL A 45 5.88 -26.93 21.82
CA VAL A 45 5.24 -25.68 21.45
C VAL A 45 3.75 -26.01 21.40
N SER A 46 3.02 -25.66 22.46
CA SER A 46 1.57 -25.65 22.38
C SER A 46 1.22 -24.52 21.40
N GLU A 47 0.71 -24.88 20.23
CA GLU A 47 -0.02 -23.94 19.37
C GLU A 47 -1.24 -23.45 20.16
N SER A 48 -1.03 -22.37 20.91
CA SER A 48 -2.10 -21.48 21.29
C SER A 48 -2.64 -20.91 19.99
N THR A 49 -3.71 -21.52 19.46
CA THR A 49 -4.56 -20.91 18.45
C THR A 49 -5.19 -19.66 19.04
N SER A 50 -4.39 -18.59 19.13
CA SER A 50 -4.88 -17.24 19.36
C SER A 50 -5.85 -16.98 18.23
N LYS A 51 -7.13 -16.99 18.56
CA LYS A 51 -8.22 -16.74 17.61
C LYS A 51 -7.96 -15.34 17.07
N ARG A 52 -7.59 -15.23 15.79
CA ARG A 52 -7.33 -13.94 15.16
C ARG A 52 -8.59 -13.09 15.31
N ILE A 53 -8.47 -11.94 15.95
CA ILE A 53 -9.62 -11.07 16.30
C ILE A 53 -10.31 -10.56 15.02
N PHE A 54 -9.52 -10.34 13.97
CA PHE A 54 -9.99 -9.96 12.64
C PHE A 54 -9.74 -11.10 11.65
N PRO A 55 -10.75 -11.53 10.86
CA PRO A 55 -10.58 -12.59 9.88
C PRO A 55 -9.62 -12.15 8.76
N LYS A 56 -9.04 -13.14 8.06
CA LYS A 56 -8.29 -12.87 6.83
C LYS A 56 -9.23 -12.40 5.74
N ILE A 57 -8.82 -11.36 5.02
CA ILE A 57 -9.54 -10.87 3.84
C ILE A 57 -9.05 -11.51 2.55
N ALA A 58 -7.78 -11.94 2.49
CA ALA A 58 -7.21 -12.57 1.31
C ALA A 58 -7.92 -13.88 1.00
N ALA A 59 -7.94 -14.23 -0.29
CA ALA A 59 -8.43 -15.53 -0.75
C ALA A 59 -7.59 -16.66 -0.12
N GLU A 60 -8.19 -17.83 0.06
CA GLU A 60 -7.43 -18.99 0.56
C GLU A 60 -6.39 -19.50 -0.45
N SER A 61 -6.64 -19.22 -1.73
CA SER A 61 -5.74 -19.47 -2.86
C SER A 61 -6.05 -18.49 -4.00
N THR A 62 -5.22 -18.50 -5.05
CA THR A 62 -5.48 -17.76 -6.29
C THR A 62 -6.44 -18.49 -7.24
N GLY A 63 -7.22 -19.45 -6.74
CA GLY A 63 -8.14 -20.25 -7.56
C GLY A 63 -7.41 -21.24 -8.48
N PRO A 64 -7.97 -21.57 -9.67
CA PRO A 64 -7.32 -22.45 -10.64
C PRO A 64 -6.06 -21.85 -11.30
N ILE A 65 -5.87 -20.53 -11.25
CA ILE A 65 -4.70 -19.87 -11.85
C ILE A 65 -3.55 -19.89 -10.83
N PRO A 66 -2.35 -20.36 -11.20
CA PRO A 66 -1.19 -20.34 -10.31
C PRO A 66 -0.85 -18.91 -9.84
N ALA A 67 -0.54 -18.75 -8.55
CA ALA A 67 -0.20 -17.44 -7.98
C ALA A 67 0.94 -16.74 -8.73
N SER A 68 1.95 -17.48 -9.19
CA SER A 68 3.06 -16.93 -9.97
C SER A 68 2.63 -16.36 -11.33
N GLU A 69 1.66 -17.01 -11.99
CA GLU A 69 1.13 -16.55 -13.28
C GLU A 69 0.28 -15.30 -13.10
N LEU A 70 -0.65 -15.33 -12.12
CA LEU A 70 -1.50 -14.19 -11.83
C LEU A 70 -0.68 -12.97 -11.40
N LEU A 71 0.33 -13.19 -10.54
CA LEU A 71 1.26 -12.15 -10.07
C LEU A 71 2.07 -11.57 -11.23
N GLN A 72 2.59 -12.41 -12.13
CA GLN A 72 3.33 -11.95 -13.30
C GLN A 72 2.48 -11.04 -14.20
N VAL A 73 1.21 -11.39 -14.43
CA VAL A 73 0.32 -10.60 -15.28
C VAL A 73 -0.06 -9.27 -14.61
N VAL A 74 -0.40 -9.27 -13.32
CA VAL A 74 -0.73 -8.03 -12.60
C VAL A 74 0.47 -7.08 -12.50
N GLU A 75 1.68 -7.60 -12.25
CA GLU A 75 2.92 -6.81 -12.26
C GLU A 75 3.20 -6.22 -13.65
N SER A 76 3.05 -7.03 -14.70
CA SER A 76 3.23 -6.56 -16.07
C SER A 76 2.22 -5.47 -16.41
N ALA A 77 0.94 -5.64 -16.05
CA ALA A 77 -0.11 -4.68 -16.35
C ALA A 77 0.13 -3.36 -15.61
N ALA A 78 0.43 -3.41 -14.31
CA ALA A 78 0.70 -2.24 -13.49
C ALA A 78 1.95 -1.49 -13.98
N LYS A 79 3.00 -2.22 -14.37
CA LYS A 79 4.20 -1.63 -14.97
C LYS A 79 3.87 -0.89 -16.28
N THR A 80 3.09 -1.51 -17.17
CA THR A 80 2.70 -0.86 -18.44
C THR A 80 1.87 0.40 -18.21
N GLY A 81 0.91 0.40 -17.28
CA GLY A 81 0.19 1.61 -16.89
C GLY A 81 1.13 2.68 -16.32
N ALA A 82 2.06 2.26 -15.45
CA ALA A 82 3.03 3.17 -14.84
C ALA A 82 4.01 3.79 -15.86
N GLU A 83 4.37 3.08 -16.94
CA GLU A 83 5.18 3.65 -18.03
C GLU A 83 4.45 4.82 -18.70
N VAL A 84 3.14 4.71 -18.93
CA VAL A 84 2.31 5.81 -19.48
C VAL A 84 2.30 7.01 -18.53
N VAL A 85 2.08 6.77 -17.23
CA VAL A 85 2.08 7.84 -16.22
C VAL A 85 3.47 8.50 -16.14
N MET A 86 4.55 7.72 -16.17
CA MET A 86 5.93 8.20 -16.13
C MET A 86 6.29 9.08 -17.33
N GLU A 87 5.74 8.82 -18.52
CA GLU A 87 5.90 9.72 -19.65
C GLU A 87 5.20 11.08 -19.45
N ALA A 88 4.18 11.12 -18.60
CA ALA A 88 3.34 12.29 -18.38
C ALA A 88 3.79 13.19 -17.21
N VAL A 89 4.49 12.66 -16.20
CA VAL A 89 4.78 13.39 -14.94
C VAL A 89 5.48 14.76 -15.11
N ASN A 90 6.30 14.92 -16.15
CA ASN A 90 7.03 16.16 -16.48
C ASN A 90 6.46 16.92 -17.68
N LYS A 91 5.34 16.47 -18.27
CA LYS A 91 4.72 17.19 -19.40
C LYS A 91 4.26 18.59 -18.95
N PRO A 92 4.40 19.62 -19.81
CA PRO A 92 3.95 20.96 -19.48
C PRO A 92 2.46 20.99 -19.17
N ARG A 93 2.11 21.58 -18.03
CA ARG A 93 0.73 21.82 -17.61
C ARG A 93 0.35 23.22 -18.10
N ASN A 94 -0.49 23.32 -19.13
CA ASN A 94 -1.04 24.63 -19.50
C ASN A 94 -1.82 25.19 -18.30
N ILE A 95 -1.52 26.41 -17.85
CA ILE A 95 -2.06 27.04 -16.62
C ILE A 95 -3.55 27.46 -16.80
N SER A 96 -4.30 26.77 -17.67
CA SER A 96 -5.75 26.83 -17.65
C SER A 96 -6.25 25.63 -16.87
N TYR A 97 -7.27 25.82 -16.04
CA TYR A 97 -7.93 24.72 -15.31
C TYR A 97 -8.30 23.57 -16.24
N LYS A 98 -8.77 23.92 -17.45
CA LYS A 98 -9.06 22.96 -18.53
C LYS A 98 -7.83 22.19 -19.00
N GLY A 99 -6.68 22.84 -19.20
CA GLY A 99 -5.46 22.17 -19.67
C GLY A 99 -4.88 21.16 -18.67
N ILE A 100 -5.03 21.41 -17.37
CA ILE A 100 -4.64 20.46 -16.32
C ILE A 100 -5.63 19.30 -16.26
N ALA A 101 -6.93 19.59 -16.25
CA ALA A 101 -7.98 18.57 -16.22
C ALA A 101 -7.93 17.64 -17.45
N ASP A 102 -7.68 18.19 -18.64
CA ASP A 102 -7.55 17.42 -19.87
C ASP A 102 -6.32 16.50 -19.82
N LEU A 103 -5.14 17.01 -19.42
CA LEU A 103 -3.92 16.20 -19.30
C LEU A 103 -4.07 15.02 -18.33
N VAL A 104 -4.69 15.30 -17.18
CA VAL A 104 -5.04 14.30 -16.17
C VAL A 104 -5.90 13.22 -16.81
N THR A 105 -7.08 13.62 -17.30
CA THR A 105 -8.07 12.72 -17.90
C THR A 105 -7.48 11.86 -19.04
N ASP A 106 -6.62 12.45 -19.87
CA ASP A 106 -5.96 11.74 -20.95
C ASP A 106 -4.94 10.71 -20.42
N THR A 107 -4.18 11.07 -19.37
CA THR A 107 -3.20 10.17 -18.75
C THR A 107 -3.88 8.99 -18.08
N ASP A 108 -4.94 9.24 -17.30
CA ASP A 108 -5.80 8.23 -16.67
C ASP A 108 -6.30 7.21 -17.71
N LYS A 109 -6.94 7.68 -18.78
CA LYS A 109 -7.51 6.82 -19.83
C LYS A 109 -6.45 6.06 -20.63
N MET A 110 -5.31 6.70 -20.92
CA MET A 110 -4.21 6.04 -21.62
C MET A 110 -3.58 4.94 -20.76
N SER A 111 -3.39 5.20 -19.47
CA SER A 111 -2.88 4.24 -18.49
C SER A 111 -3.84 3.04 -18.38
N GLU A 112 -5.14 3.30 -18.17
CA GLU A 112 -6.14 2.23 -18.09
C GLU A 112 -6.20 1.40 -19.37
N SER A 113 -6.23 2.04 -20.55
CA SER A 113 -6.24 1.33 -21.83
C SER A 113 -5.02 0.42 -22.01
N ALA A 114 -3.83 0.87 -21.60
CA ALA A 114 -2.61 0.08 -21.67
C ALA A 114 -2.65 -1.12 -20.71
N ILE A 115 -3.14 -0.91 -19.48
CA ILE A 115 -3.38 -1.97 -18.49
C ILE A 115 -4.36 -3.02 -19.06
N LEU A 116 -5.50 -2.57 -19.59
CA LEU A 116 -6.54 -3.43 -20.15
C LEU A 116 -6.04 -4.30 -21.30
N GLN A 117 -5.14 -3.79 -22.14
CA GLN A 117 -4.53 -4.57 -23.22
C GLN A 117 -3.69 -5.73 -22.68
N VAL A 118 -2.95 -5.52 -21.58
CA VAL A 118 -2.16 -6.59 -20.94
C VAL A 118 -3.08 -7.62 -20.31
N VAL A 119 -4.11 -7.19 -19.57
CA VAL A 119 -5.06 -8.09 -18.90
C VAL A 119 -5.80 -8.94 -19.94
N LYS A 120 -6.44 -8.32 -20.95
CA LYS A 120 -7.22 -9.03 -21.97
C LYS A 120 -6.39 -9.94 -22.87
N LYS A 121 -5.08 -9.71 -22.99
CA LYS A 121 -4.20 -10.61 -23.74
C LYS A 121 -3.99 -11.96 -23.04
N HIS A 122 -4.06 -11.97 -21.71
CA HIS A 122 -3.83 -13.17 -20.90
C HIS A 122 -5.15 -13.78 -20.39
N PHE A 123 -6.14 -12.92 -20.10
CA PHE A 123 -7.43 -13.28 -19.50
C PHE A 123 -8.55 -12.48 -20.18
N ASP A 124 -8.99 -12.94 -21.35
CA ASP A 124 -10.05 -12.28 -22.12
C ASP A 124 -11.47 -12.56 -21.57
N ASP A 125 -11.59 -13.53 -20.68
CA ASP A 125 -12.80 -13.99 -20.00
C ASP A 125 -12.92 -13.50 -18.54
N HIS A 126 -12.00 -12.66 -18.06
CA HIS A 126 -12.09 -12.10 -16.70
C HIS A 126 -13.00 -10.86 -16.63
N LEU A 127 -13.61 -10.64 -15.46
CA LEU A 127 -14.33 -9.40 -15.17
C LEU A 127 -13.34 -8.31 -14.77
N ILE A 128 -13.61 -7.08 -15.19
CA ILE A 128 -12.76 -5.92 -14.90
C ILE A 128 -13.63 -4.75 -14.46
N LEU A 129 -13.24 -4.10 -13.37
CA LEU A 129 -13.80 -2.85 -12.86
C LEU A 129 -12.68 -1.81 -12.82
N GLY A 130 -12.64 -0.93 -13.82
CA GLY A 130 -11.74 0.22 -13.87
C GLY A 130 -12.43 1.49 -13.35
N GLU A 131 -11.66 2.41 -12.79
CA GLU A 131 -12.15 3.74 -12.39
C GLU A 131 -12.73 4.51 -13.59
N GLU A 132 -12.04 4.51 -14.73
CA GLU A 132 -12.40 5.31 -15.91
C GLU A 132 -13.38 4.56 -16.83
N GLY A 133 -13.14 3.26 -17.02
CA GLY A 133 -13.89 2.41 -17.96
C GLY A 133 -15.10 1.70 -17.36
N GLY A 134 -15.24 1.70 -16.04
CA GLY A 134 -16.31 0.99 -15.34
C GLY A 134 -16.19 -0.53 -15.45
N LEU A 135 -17.34 -1.22 -15.42
CA LEU A 135 -17.41 -2.68 -15.42
C LEU A 135 -17.49 -3.25 -16.84
N ILE A 136 -16.54 -4.12 -17.21
CA ILE A 136 -16.46 -4.80 -18.52
C ILE A 136 -15.98 -6.25 -18.37
N GLY A 137 -16.18 -7.09 -19.39
CA GLY A 137 -15.75 -8.49 -19.39
C GLY A 137 -16.88 -9.47 -19.07
N ASP A 138 -16.53 -10.69 -18.68
CA ASP A 138 -17.54 -11.72 -18.34
C ASP A 138 -18.00 -11.59 -16.89
N ALA A 139 -19.27 -11.23 -16.71
CA ALA A 139 -19.90 -11.08 -15.40
C ALA A 139 -20.02 -12.40 -14.61
N LEU A 140 -19.78 -13.56 -15.26
CA LEU A 140 -19.77 -14.89 -14.65
C LEU A 140 -18.36 -15.35 -14.25
N SER A 141 -17.32 -14.56 -14.53
CA SER A 141 -15.96 -14.90 -14.13
C SER A 141 -15.83 -14.99 -12.61
N ASP A 142 -15.03 -15.94 -12.13
CA ASP A 142 -14.63 -15.99 -10.72
C ASP A 142 -13.62 -14.88 -10.35
N TYR A 143 -13.03 -14.22 -11.36
CA TYR A 143 -12.02 -13.19 -11.16
C TYR A 143 -12.55 -11.79 -11.46
N LEU A 144 -12.24 -10.85 -10.58
CA LEU A 144 -12.50 -9.42 -10.78
C LEU A 144 -11.20 -8.64 -10.65
N TRP A 145 -10.79 -7.96 -11.72
CA TRP A 145 -9.69 -7.00 -11.70
C TRP A 145 -10.23 -5.63 -11.29
N CYS A 146 -9.77 -5.07 -10.18
CA CYS A 146 -10.04 -3.70 -9.77
C CYS A 146 -8.83 -2.83 -10.15
N ILE A 147 -9.04 -1.85 -11.03
CA ILE A 147 -7.96 -1.04 -11.62
C ILE A 147 -8.20 0.42 -11.30
N ASP A 148 -7.21 1.03 -10.64
CA ASP A 148 -7.05 2.48 -10.55
C ASP A 148 -5.80 2.86 -11.37
N PRO A 149 -5.99 3.50 -12.53
CA PRO A 149 -4.90 3.84 -13.43
C PRO A 149 -4.05 5.03 -12.95
N LEU A 150 -4.52 5.81 -11.95
CA LEU A 150 -3.81 6.95 -11.37
C LEU A 150 -4.43 7.40 -10.02
N ASP A 151 -4.19 6.63 -8.96
CA ASP A 151 -4.57 6.97 -7.60
C ASP A 151 -3.78 8.20 -7.15
N GLY A 152 -4.46 9.23 -6.66
CA GLY A 152 -3.85 10.51 -6.31
C GLY A 152 -3.73 11.46 -7.51
N THR A 153 -4.72 11.45 -8.40
CA THR A 153 -4.86 12.34 -9.55
C THR A 153 -4.58 13.82 -9.25
N THR A 154 -5.04 14.32 -8.09
CA THR A 154 -4.74 15.69 -7.63
C THR A 154 -3.24 15.89 -7.43
N ASN A 155 -2.54 14.93 -6.83
CA ASN A 155 -1.10 15.03 -6.63
C ASN A 155 -0.36 15.00 -7.96
N PHE A 156 -0.74 14.12 -8.88
CA PHE A 156 -0.20 14.11 -10.24
C PHE A 156 -0.41 15.46 -10.95
N ALA A 157 -1.62 16.01 -10.87
CA ALA A 157 -1.97 17.30 -11.46
C ALA A 157 -1.10 18.45 -10.94
N HIS A 158 -0.72 18.40 -9.67
CA HIS A 158 0.13 19.41 -9.02
C HIS A 158 1.63 19.09 -9.06
N GLY A 159 2.03 17.92 -9.56
CA GLY A 159 3.41 17.44 -9.49
C GLY A 159 3.86 17.18 -8.04
N TYR A 160 2.92 16.95 -7.13
CA TYR A 160 3.20 16.58 -5.74
C TYR A 160 3.53 15.07 -5.68
N PRO A 161 4.57 14.65 -4.97
CA PRO A 161 4.89 13.23 -4.84
C PRO A 161 3.86 12.48 -4.00
N SER A 162 3.73 11.17 -4.26
CA SER A 162 2.69 10.26 -3.75
C SER A 162 1.44 10.22 -4.63
N PHE A 163 1.53 9.44 -5.70
CA PHE A 163 0.41 8.91 -6.49
C PHE A 163 0.82 7.53 -6.99
N SER A 164 -0.11 6.72 -7.49
CA SER A 164 0.22 5.35 -7.89
C SER A 164 -0.65 4.81 -9.02
N VAL A 165 -0.17 3.75 -9.66
CA VAL A 165 -1.03 2.83 -10.42
C VAL A 165 -1.33 1.65 -9.49
N SER A 166 -2.60 1.31 -9.32
CA SER A 166 -3.05 0.25 -8.39
C SER A 166 -3.91 -0.77 -9.13
N ILE A 167 -3.51 -2.04 -9.03
CA ILE A 167 -4.28 -3.16 -9.60
C ILE A 167 -4.40 -4.26 -8.56
N GLY A 168 -5.65 -4.55 -8.17
CA GLY A 168 -6.00 -5.69 -7.34
C GLY A 168 -6.79 -6.72 -8.14
N VAL A 169 -6.52 -8.00 -7.93
CA VAL A 169 -7.29 -9.10 -8.50
C VAL A 169 -7.99 -9.83 -7.37
N LEU A 170 -9.31 -9.94 -7.47
CA LEU A 170 -10.13 -10.74 -6.57
C LEU A 170 -10.39 -12.10 -7.19
N TYR A 171 -10.35 -13.15 -6.40
CA TYR A 171 -10.93 -14.45 -6.71
C TYR A 171 -12.13 -14.67 -5.78
N ARG A 172 -13.32 -14.83 -6.37
CA ARG A 172 -14.60 -14.99 -5.66
C ARG A 172 -14.82 -13.95 -4.55
N GLY A 173 -14.55 -12.69 -4.87
CA GLY A 173 -14.73 -11.54 -3.98
C GLY A 173 -13.61 -11.31 -2.97
N LYS A 174 -12.59 -12.15 -2.90
CA LYS A 174 -11.46 -12.01 -1.97
C LYS A 174 -10.16 -11.67 -2.71
N PRO A 175 -9.31 -10.75 -2.22
CA PRO A 175 -8.06 -10.43 -2.89
C PRO A 175 -7.11 -11.62 -3.03
N ALA A 176 -6.62 -11.84 -4.25
CA ALA A 176 -5.82 -12.98 -4.65
C ALA A 176 -4.43 -12.58 -5.15
N ALA A 177 -4.32 -11.47 -5.89
CA ALA A 177 -3.04 -10.90 -6.32
C ALA A 177 -3.15 -9.37 -6.39
N ALA A 178 -2.04 -8.66 -6.22
CA ALA A 178 -2.02 -7.21 -6.24
C ALA A 178 -0.68 -6.67 -6.73
N THR A 179 -0.72 -5.50 -7.37
CA THR A 179 0.45 -4.66 -7.59
C THR A 179 0.09 -3.19 -7.44
N VAL A 180 0.93 -2.44 -6.72
CA VAL A 180 0.89 -0.98 -6.64
C VAL A 180 2.24 -0.44 -7.11
N VAL A 181 2.24 0.43 -8.12
CA VAL A 181 3.42 1.16 -8.57
C VAL A 181 3.30 2.60 -8.08
N GLU A 182 3.98 2.91 -6.98
CA GLU A 182 4.02 4.24 -6.39
C GLU A 182 5.04 5.13 -7.09
N PHE A 183 4.67 6.38 -7.34
CA PHE A 183 5.56 7.43 -7.82
C PHE A 183 6.01 8.33 -6.67
N ALA A 184 7.33 8.44 -6.51
CA ALA A 184 7.97 9.23 -5.48
C ALA A 184 8.95 10.27 -6.09
N GLY A 185 9.36 11.24 -5.27
CA GLY A 185 10.31 12.29 -5.67
C GLY A 185 9.62 13.62 -5.94
N GLY A 186 9.61 14.05 -7.20
CA GLY A 186 9.00 15.30 -7.61
C GLY A 186 9.43 15.72 -9.01
N PRO A 187 9.01 16.91 -9.49
CA PRO A 187 9.34 17.40 -10.81
C PRO A 187 10.84 17.29 -11.10
N MET A 188 11.20 16.75 -12.26
CA MET A 188 12.58 16.49 -12.70
C MET A 188 13.37 15.42 -11.91
N CYS A 189 12.77 14.73 -10.92
CA CYS A 189 13.44 13.69 -10.12
C CYS A 189 12.45 12.59 -9.70
N TRP A 190 11.63 12.12 -10.63
CA TRP A 190 10.65 11.06 -10.40
C TRP A 190 11.31 9.69 -10.35
N ASN A 191 10.83 8.83 -9.45
CA ASN A 191 11.20 7.42 -9.36
C ASN A 191 9.98 6.58 -8.96
N THR A 192 10.06 5.26 -9.08
CA THR A 192 8.99 4.34 -8.69
C THR A 192 9.41 3.35 -7.61
N ARG A 193 8.42 2.92 -6.82
CA ARG A 193 8.47 1.75 -5.95
C ARG A 193 7.33 0.81 -6.32
N THR A 194 7.64 -0.44 -6.61
CA THR A 194 6.64 -1.44 -6.96
C THR A 194 6.42 -2.39 -5.79
N PHE A 195 5.19 -2.42 -5.29
CA PHE A 195 4.71 -3.36 -4.29
C PHE A 195 3.93 -4.47 -4.98
N SER A 196 4.19 -5.72 -4.64
CA SER A 196 3.42 -6.86 -5.17
C SER A 196 3.16 -7.89 -4.08
N ALA A 197 1.98 -8.51 -4.16
CA ALA A 197 1.54 -9.52 -3.20
C ALA A 197 0.62 -10.53 -3.88
N SER A 198 0.61 -11.75 -3.36
CA SER A 198 -0.37 -12.78 -3.70
C SER A 198 -0.85 -13.46 -2.43
N ALA A 199 -2.06 -14.03 -2.46
CA ALA A 199 -2.63 -14.73 -1.32
C ALA A 199 -1.70 -15.83 -0.80
N GLY A 200 -1.25 -15.71 0.44
CA GLY A 200 -0.28 -16.60 1.11
C GLY A 200 1.17 -16.46 0.64
N GLY A 201 1.47 -15.57 -0.32
CA GLY A 201 2.80 -15.35 -0.89
C GLY A 201 3.64 -14.33 -0.13
N GLY A 202 3.02 -13.51 0.73
CA GLY A 202 3.67 -12.35 1.33
C GLY A 202 3.77 -11.14 0.38
N THR A 203 4.21 -10.02 0.93
CA THR A 203 4.39 -8.76 0.20
C THR A 203 5.86 -8.49 -0.11
N TYR A 204 6.13 -8.00 -1.31
CA TYR A 204 7.44 -7.61 -1.80
C TYR A 204 7.42 -6.15 -2.26
N CYS A 205 8.50 -5.41 -2.01
CA CYS A 205 8.75 -4.07 -2.54
C CYS A 205 10.04 -4.11 -3.35
N ASN A 206 9.97 -3.86 -4.65
CA ASN A 206 11.10 -3.96 -5.59
C ASN A 206 11.86 -5.32 -5.49
N GLY A 207 11.12 -6.40 -5.27
CA GLY A 207 11.65 -7.76 -5.14
C GLY A 207 12.14 -8.14 -3.74
N GLU A 208 12.19 -7.21 -2.79
CA GLU A 208 12.57 -7.48 -1.40
C GLU A 208 11.33 -7.69 -0.54
N LYS A 209 11.33 -8.74 0.30
CA LYS A 209 10.19 -9.04 1.18
C LYS A 209 10.05 -7.97 2.26
N VAL A 210 8.83 -7.49 2.49
CA VAL A 210 8.53 -6.45 3.49
C VAL A 210 7.56 -6.94 4.55
N HIS A 211 7.56 -6.24 5.69
CA HIS A 211 6.69 -6.53 6.82
C HIS A 211 6.24 -5.23 7.48
N VAL A 212 5.03 -5.26 8.03
CA VAL A 212 4.50 -4.15 8.82
C VAL A 212 5.37 -3.87 10.06
N SER A 213 5.31 -2.62 10.54
CA SER A 213 6.01 -2.17 11.74
C SER A 213 5.62 -3.00 12.98
N GLN A 214 6.56 -3.22 13.89
CA GLN A 214 6.30 -3.93 15.16
C GLN A 214 5.93 -2.97 16.31
N ALA A 215 5.71 -1.68 16.03
CA ALA A 215 5.33 -0.71 17.06
C ALA A 215 3.94 -1.02 17.63
N ASP A 216 3.83 -1.09 18.96
CA ASP A 216 2.63 -1.48 19.69
C ASP A 216 2.00 -0.33 20.49
N GLN A 217 2.49 0.89 20.29
CA GLN A 217 2.15 2.09 21.05
C GLN A 217 1.81 3.25 20.12
N ILE A 218 0.58 3.77 20.19
CA ILE A 218 0.12 4.89 19.35
C ILE A 218 1.02 6.12 19.52
N GLU A 219 1.48 6.39 20.74
CA GLU A 219 2.36 7.51 21.06
C GLU A 219 3.74 7.45 20.37
N ARG A 220 4.11 6.29 19.83
CA ARG A 220 5.35 6.08 19.07
C ARG A 220 5.10 5.91 17.57
N SER A 221 3.84 5.88 17.14
CA SER A 221 3.44 5.60 15.77
C SER A 221 3.43 6.86 14.90
N LEU A 222 3.75 6.69 13.63
CA LEU A 222 3.42 7.62 12.56
C LEU A 222 2.21 7.06 11.81
N LEU A 223 1.17 7.86 11.65
CA LEU A 223 -0.07 7.42 11.02
C LEU A 223 -0.32 8.17 9.72
N VAL A 224 -1.18 7.62 8.86
CA VAL A 224 -1.63 8.27 7.62
C VAL A 224 -3.15 8.18 7.49
N THR A 225 -3.76 9.12 6.78
CA THR A 225 -5.20 9.10 6.46
C THR A 225 -5.48 9.91 5.20
N GLY A 226 -6.59 9.59 4.52
CA GLY A 226 -7.12 10.38 3.42
C GLY A 226 -8.43 11.09 3.76
N PHE A 227 -8.83 12.02 2.90
CA PHE A 227 -10.08 12.78 3.03
C PHE A 227 -10.76 12.84 1.68
N GLY A 228 -12.01 12.37 1.63
CA GLY A 228 -12.86 12.50 0.45
C GLY A 228 -13.19 13.95 0.12
N TYR A 229 -13.65 14.16 -1.12
CA TYR A 229 -13.97 15.47 -1.68
C TYR A 229 -15.26 16.09 -1.12
N GLU A 230 -16.16 15.27 -0.58
CA GLU A 230 -17.42 15.72 0.02
C GLU A 230 -17.18 16.20 1.46
N HIS A 231 -17.34 17.49 1.72
CA HIS A 231 -17.17 18.09 3.05
C HIS A 231 -18.45 18.01 3.90
N ASP A 232 -18.90 16.79 4.15
CA ASP A 232 -20.10 16.49 4.94
C ASP A 232 -19.77 16.09 6.39
N GLU A 233 -20.71 15.44 7.09
CA GLU A 233 -20.48 14.96 8.46
C GLU A 233 -19.39 13.89 8.55
N ALA A 234 -19.22 13.03 7.55
CA ALA A 234 -18.16 12.03 7.54
C ALA A 234 -16.79 12.71 7.44
N TRP A 235 -16.69 13.74 6.59
CA TRP A 235 -15.49 14.58 6.52
C TRP A 235 -15.19 15.27 7.85
N SER A 236 -16.19 15.91 8.48
CA SER A 236 -16.00 16.58 9.78
C SER A 236 -15.56 15.60 10.86
N THR A 237 -16.15 14.40 10.87
CA THR A 237 -15.77 13.34 11.81
C THR A 237 -14.34 12.87 11.56
N ASN A 238 -13.92 12.76 10.30
CA ASN A 238 -12.56 12.40 9.97
C ASN A 238 -11.55 13.49 10.39
N ILE A 239 -11.91 14.77 10.31
CA ILE A 239 -11.09 15.87 10.82
C ILE A 239 -10.90 15.75 12.33
N ASP A 240 -11.94 15.39 13.07
CA ASP A 240 -11.85 15.17 14.51
C ASP A 240 -10.97 13.96 14.86
N LEU A 241 -11.04 12.87 14.08
CA LEU A 241 -10.13 11.74 14.21
C LEU A 241 -8.67 12.14 13.92
N PHE A 242 -8.43 12.85 12.81
CA PHE A 242 -7.12 13.37 12.45
C PHE A 242 -6.53 14.26 13.55
N LYS A 243 -7.32 15.19 14.09
CA LYS A 243 -6.93 16.06 15.21
C LYS A 243 -6.56 15.23 16.44
N HIS A 244 -7.42 14.28 16.82
CA HIS A 244 -7.17 13.43 17.99
C HIS A 244 -5.88 12.62 17.82
N PHE A 245 -5.71 11.94 16.70
CA PHE A 245 -4.53 11.10 16.47
C PHE A 245 -3.25 11.92 16.28
N THR A 246 -3.33 13.15 15.79
CA THR A 246 -2.18 14.07 15.77
C THR A 246 -1.72 14.44 17.19
N ASP A 247 -2.65 14.55 18.14
CA ASP A 247 -2.35 14.87 19.55
C ASP A 247 -1.68 13.70 20.30
N VAL A 248 -2.07 12.46 20.00
CA VAL A 248 -1.64 11.28 20.76
C VAL A 248 -0.57 10.41 20.10
N SER A 249 -0.10 10.76 18.88
CA SER A 249 0.92 9.99 18.14
C SER A 249 2.13 10.86 17.76
N ARG A 250 3.05 10.35 16.92
CA ARG A 250 4.12 11.16 16.31
C ARG A 250 3.63 12.02 15.14
N GLY A 251 2.32 12.06 14.94
CA GLY A 251 1.63 12.86 13.94
C GLY A 251 0.95 12.01 12.90
N VAL A 252 0.08 12.67 12.14
CA VAL A 252 -0.67 12.06 11.05
C VAL A 252 -0.24 12.72 9.73
N ARG A 253 -0.06 11.92 8.68
CA ARG A 253 0.17 12.39 7.32
C ARG A 253 -1.14 12.31 6.52
N ARG A 254 -1.23 13.13 5.48
CA ARG A 254 -2.27 13.07 4.45
C ARG A 254 -1.58 13.17 3.11
N LEU A 255 -1.25 12.03 2.52
CA LEU A 255 -0.45 12.02 1.28
C LEU A 255 -1.34 12.22 0.07
N GLY A 256 -2.54 11.66 0.05
CA GLY A 256 -3.52 11.87 -1.02
C GLY A 256 -3.50 10.80 -2.11
N SER A 257 -3.04 9.60 -1.79
CA SER A 257 -3.12 8.40 -2.63
C SER A 257 -3.35 7.19 -1.70
N ALA A 258 -4.55 6.61 -1.76
CA ALA A 258 -4.99 5.58 -0.82
C ALA A 258 -4.15 4.29 -0.96
N ALA A 259 -3.86 3.86 -2.18
CA ALA A 259 -3.06 2.68 -2.44
C ALA A 259 -1.59 2.86 -2.01
N ALA A 260 -1.03 4.07 -2.17
CA ALA A 260 0.29 4.40 -1.65
C ALA A 260 0.30 4.41 -0.12
N ASP A 261 -0.71 4.99 0.53
CA ASP A 261 -0.84 5.03 1.99
C ASP A 261 -0.88 3.61 2.60
N MET A 262 -1.65 2.70 2.01
CA MET A 262 -1.66 1.28 2.43
C MET A 262 -0.31 0.59 2.17
N SER A 263 0.34 0.89 1.04
CA SER A 263 1.67 0.34 0.73
C SER A 263 2.73 0.80 1.73
N HIS A 264 2.62 2.02 2.27
CA HIS A 264 3.51 2.52 3.33
C HIS A 264 3.30 1.79 4.67
N VAL A 265 2.06 1.38 4.98
CA VAL A 265 1.77 0.51 6.13
C VAL A 265 2.46 -0.83 5.95
N ALA A 266 2.33 -1.45 4.78
CA ALA A 266 2.98 -2.72 4.44
C ALA A 266 4.52 -2.65 4.48
N LEU A 267 5.09 -1.50 4.11
CA LEU A 267 6.52 -1.22 4.21
C LEU A 267 6.99 -1.00 5.66
N GLY A 268 6.07 -0.80 6.59
CA GLY A 268 6.38 -0.59 8.01
C GLY A 268 6.95 0.79 8.33
N ILE A 269 6.74 1.79 7.46
CA ILE A 269 7.17 3.18 7.71
C ILE A 269 6.09 4.05 8.36
N VAL A 270 4.84 3.55 8.35
CA VAL A 270 3.70 4.07 9.12
C VAL A 270 2.96 2.87 9.71
N GLU A 271 2.27 3.05 10.84
CA GLU A 271 1.61 1.95 11.54
C GLU A 271 0.16 1.70 11.12
N ALA A 272 -0.52 2.69 10.56
CA ALA A 272 -1.91 2.55 10.12
C ALA A 272 -2.34 3.59 9.08
N SER A 273 -3.34 3.22 8.28
CA SER A 273 -4.10 4.09 7.40
C SER A 273 -5.60 3.90 7.62
N TRP A 274 -6.38 4.97 7.60
CA TRP A 274 -7.84 4.91 7.61
C TRP A 274 -8.45 5.92 6.64
N GLU A 275 -9.56 5.54 6.01
CA GLU A 275 -10.30 6.42 5.11
C GLU A 275 -11.76 5.99 4.90
N TYR A 276 -12.61 6.99 4.71
CA TYR A 276 -14.02 6.84 4.35
C TYR A 276 -14.25 7.05 2.85
N ARG A 277 -15.26 6.38 2.32
CA ARG A 277 -15.84 6.48 0.97
C ARG A 277 -14.93 6.08 -0.20
N LEU A 278 -13.89 5.30 0.07
CA LEU A 278 -13.07 4.67 -0.96
C LEU A 278 -13.89 3.71 -1.85
N LYS A 279 -13.34 3.45 -3.03
CA LYS A 279 -13.85 2.56 -4.07
C LYS A 279 -13.06 1.25 -4.09
N PRO A 280 -13.60 0.19 -4.71
CA PRO A 280 -12.90 -1.09 -4.82
C PRO A 280 -11.52 -0.98 -5.48
N TRP A 281 -11.36 -0.11 -6.49
CA TRP A 281 -10.08 0.09 -7.16
C TRP A 281 -9.03 0.80 -6.28
N ASP A 282 -9.45 1.72 -5.41
CA ASP A 282 -8.55 2.37 -4.42
C ASP A 282 -8.02 1.36 -3.39
N MET A 283 -8.80 0.32 -3.06
CA MET A 283 -8.54 -0.55 -1.91
C MET A 283 -7.98 -1.92 -2.29
N ALA A 284 -8.47 -2.54 -3.37
CA ALA A 284 -8.28 -3.98 -3.61
C ALA A 284 -6.81 -4.42 -3.59
N ALA A 285 -5.91 -3.62 -4.17
CA ALA A 285 -4.48 -3.90 -4.14
C ALA A 285 -3.87 -3.65 -2.76
N GLY A 286 -4.13 -2.46 -2.19
CA GLY A 286 -3.54 -2.01 -0.94
C GLY A 286 -3.86 -2.90 0.26
N VAL A 287 -5.10 -3.37 0.37
CA VAL A 287 -5.51 -4.22 1.50
C VAL A 287 -4.84 -5.60 1.48
N LEU A 288 -4.65 -6.20 0.29
CA LEU A 288 -3.90 -7.44 0.15
C LEU A 288 -2.43 -7.24 0.51
N ILE A 289 -1.83 -6.16 -0.01
CA ILE A 289 -0.44 -5.76 0.27
C ILE A 289 -0.21 -5.59 1.78
N VAL A 290 -1.15 -5.02 2.53
CA VAL A 290 -1.05 -4.91 3.99
C VAL A 290 -1.20 -6.25 4.70
N GLU A 291 -2.23 -7.04 4.35
CA GLU A 291 -2.47 -8.33 5.02
C GLU A 291 -1.31 -9.31 4.81
N GLU A 292 -0.78 -9.40 3.59
CA GLU A 292 0.35 -10.26 3.24
C GLU A 292 1.69 -9.78 3.83
N ALA A 293 1.80 -8.49 4.20
CA ALA A 293 2.92 -7.97 4.98
C ALA A 293 2.79 -8.28 6.49
N GLY A 294 1.69 -8.92 6.92
CA GLY A 294 1.41 -9.27 8.31
C GLY A 294 0.52 -8.27 9.06
N GLY A 295 -0.10 -7.34 8.34
CA GLY A 295 -1.03 -6.37 8.92
C GLY A 295 -2.44 -6.92 9.14
N VAL A 296 -3.33 -6.02 9.53
CA VAL A 296 -4.75 -6.28 9.80
C VAL A 296 -5.60 -5.29 9.03
N VAL A 297 -6.71 -5.76 8.48
CA VAL A 297 -7.71 -4.98 7.75
C VAL A 297 -9.07 -5.14 8.42
N SER A 298 -9.80 -4.05 8.59
CA SER A 298 -11.19 -4.03 9.02
C SER A 298 -11.92 -2.85 8.41
N ARG A 299 -13.24 -2.80 8.59
CA ARG A 299 -13.99 -1.55 8.40
C ARG A 299 -13.73 -0.61 9.57
N MET A 300 -13.98 0.68 9.38
CA MET A 300 -13.73 1.68 10.43
C MET A 300 -14.64 1.54 11.66
N ASP A 301 -15.75 0.81 11.55
CA ASP A 301 -16.61 0.40 12.68
C ASP A 301 -16.06 -0.81 13.47
N GLY A 302 -14.97 -1.43 13.01
CA GLY A 302 -14.41 -2.67 13.53
C GLY A 302 -15.06 -3.94 12.97
N GLY A 303 -15.99 -3.83 12.04
CA GLY A 303 -16.62 -4.95 11.36
C GLY A 303 -15.71 -5.63 10.34
N GLU A 304 -16.13 -6.81 9.88
CA GLU A 304 -15.45 -7.52 8.80
C GLU A 304 -15.44 -6.68 7.52
N PHE A 305 -14.33 -6.77 6.79
CA PHE A 305 -14.08 -5.99 5.59
C PHE A 305 -14.20 -6.83 4.32
N THR A 306 -14.80 -6.22 3.30
CA THR A 306 -14.74 -6.64 1.92
C THR A 306 -14.27 -5.44 1.08
N VAL A 307 -13.65 -5.70 -0.07
CA VAL A 307 -13.22 -4.65 -0.99
C VAL A 307 -14.36 -3.79 -1.55
N PHE A 308 -15.61 -4.18 -1.34
CA PHE A 308 -16.77 -3.42 -1.76
C PHE A 308 -17.30 -2.49 -0.66
N ASP A 309 -16.77 -2.54 0.56
CA ASP A 309 -17.12 -1.62 1.64
C ASP A 309 -16.67 -0.19 1.34
N ARG A 310 -17.25 0.78 2.05
CA ARG A 310 -16.94 2.22 1.90
C ARG A 310 -16.06 2.76 3.00
N SER A 311 -15.46 1.93 3.82
CA SER A 311 -14.57 2.40 4.88
C SER A 311 -13.55 1.34 5.17
N VAL A 312 -12.30 1.75 5.35
CA VAL A 312 -11.21 0.83 5.65
C VAL A 312 -10.35 1.40 6.77
N LEU A 313 -9.97 0.52 7.68
CA LEU A 313 -8.87 0.69 8.60
C LEU A 313 -7.87 -0.43 8.32
N VAL A 314 -6.65 -0.06 7.94
CA VAL A 314 -5.53 -0.98 7.86
C VAL A 314 -4.49 -0.59 8.92
N SER A 315 -3.86 -1.58 9.54
CA SER A 315 -2.74 -1.31 10.45
C SER A 315 -1.75 -2.45 10.51
N ASN A 316 -0.67 -2.25 11.25
CA ASN A 316 0.30 -3.27 11.59
C ASN A 316 -0.24 -4.40 12.52
N GLY A 317 -1.52 -4.38 12.88
CA GLY A 317 -2.16 -5.32 13.80
C GLY A 317 -1.91 -5.02 15.27
N HIS A 318 -0.74 -4.53 15.66
CA HIS A 318 -0.39 -4.28 17.06
C HIS A 318 -1.14 -3.11 17.69
N ILE A 319 -1.49 -2.09 16.91
CA ILE A 319 -2.27 -0.93 17.39
C ILE A 319 -3.72 -0.93 16.90
N HIS A 320 -4.17 -1.97 16.20
CA HIS A 320 -5.46 -1.97 15.50
C HIS A 320 -6.65 -1.74 16.43
N GLU A 321 -6.74 -2.49 17.53
CA GLU A 321 -7.83 -2.36 18.50
C GLU A 321 -7.79 -0.99 19.21
N LYS A 322 -6.60 -0.49 19.53
CA LYS A 322 -6.43 0.83 20.16
C LYS A 322 -6.91 1.97 19.26
N LEU A 323 -6.73 1.84 17.93
CA LEU A 323 -7.29 2.79 16.98
C LEU A 323 -8.83 2.71 16.94
N LEU A 324 -9.38 1.48 16.95
CA LEU A 324 -10.82 1.25 16.94
C LEU A 324 -11.54 1.79 18.18
N GLU A 325 -10.88 1.88 19.34
CA GLU A 325 -11.46 2.53 20.54
C GLU A 325 -11.96 3.96 20.24
N LYS A 326 -11.31 4.66 19.31
CA LYS A 326 -11.73 6.00 18.86
C LYS A 326 -12.49 5.97 17.53
N ILE A 327 -12.01 5.21 16.55
CA ILE A 327 -12.57 5.21 15.19
C ILE A 327 -13.93 4.51 15.14
N GLY A 328 -14.08 3.39 15.84
CA GLY A 328 -15.31 2.58 15.85
C GLY A 328 -16.54 3.37 16.29
N PRO A 329 -16.55 3.96 17.50
CA PRO A 329 -17.67 4.76 17.98
C PRO A 329 -18.01 5.96 17.08
N ALA A 330 -17.00 6.60 16.48
CA ALA A 330 -17.19 7.72 15.56
C ALA A 330 -17.89 7.27 14.28
N THR A 331 -17.47 6.14 13.71
CA THR A 331 -18.08 5.54 12.51
C THR A 331 -19.52 5.09 12.78
N GLU A 332 -19.76 4.44 13.91
CA GLU A 332 -21.11 4.01 14.31
C GLU A 332 -22.06 5.19 14.55
N GLN A 333 -21.55 6.32 15.03
CA GLN A 333 -22.34 7.54 15.15
C GLN A 333 -22.76 8.07 13.77
N LEU A 334 -21.87 8.08 12.78
CA LEU A 334 -22.21 8.49 11.41
C LEU A 334 -23.31 7.63 10.80
N LYS A 335 -23.23 6.30 10.97
CA LYS A 335 -24.29 5.38 10.50
C LYS A 335 -25.64 5.67 11.16
N LYS A 336 -25.66 5.93 12.47
CA LYS A 336 -26.89 6.30 13.19
C LYS A 336 -27.50 7.61 12.69
N LYS A 337 -26.69 8.49 12.12
CA LYS A 337 -27.14 9.73 11.46
C LYS A 337 -27.57 9.52 10.00
N GLY A 338 -27.52 8.29 9.49
CA GLY A 338 -27.97 7.94 8.15
C GLY A 338 -26.90 8.12 7.06
N ILE A 339 -25.63 8.29 7.44
CA ILE A 339 -24.53 8.28 6.46
C ILE A 339 -24.38 6.86 5.88
N ASP A 340 -24.43 6.77 4.55
CA ASP A 340 -24.37 5.50 3.83
C ASP A 340 -22.95 4.96 3.72
N PHE A 341 -22.68 3.91 4.50
CA PHE A 341 -21.49 3.06 4.41
C PHE A 341 -21.83 1.64 3.94
N SER A 342 -22.97 1.44 3.26
CA SER A 342 -23.26 0.18 2.58
C SER A 342 -22.25 -0.09 1.46
N LEU A 343 -22.25 -1.30 0.90
CA LEU A 343 -21.34 -1.64 -0.19
C LEU A 343 -21.44 -0.60 -1.32
N TRP A 344 -20.29 -0.15 -1.84
CA TRP A 344 -20.27 0.80 -2.94
C TRP A 344 -20.89 0.20 -4.20
N PHE A 345 -20.38 -0.95 -4.64
CA PHE A 345 -20.85 -1.67 -5.81
C PHE A 345 -20.28 -3.09 -5.81
N LYS A 346 -21.14 -4.10 -5.65
CA LYS A 346 -20.81 -5.51 -5.93
C LYS A 346 -21.51 -5.89 -7.23
N PRO A 347 -20.80 -6.36 -8.28
CA PRO A 347 -21.47 -6.77 -9.51
C PRO A 347 -22.44 -7.94 -9.26
N ASP A 348 -23.69 -7.82 -9.73
CA ASP A 348 -24.79 -8.74 -9.37
C ASP A 348 -24.50 -10.22 -9.68
N LYS A 349 -23.78 -10.50 -10.77
CA LYS A 349 -23.47 -11.86 -11.23
C LYS A 349 -22.10 -12.36 -10.76
N TYR A 350 -21.31 -11.50 -10.13
CA TYR A 350 -19.98 -11.88 -9.64
C TYR A 350 -20.11 -12.69 -8.35
N ALA A 351 -19.65 -13.94 -8.38
CA ALA A 351 -19.71 -14.83 -7.25
C ALA A 351 -18.79 -14.35 -6.12
N THR A 352 -19.28 -14.38 -4.87
CA THR A 352 -18.48 -14.03 -3.68
C THR A 352 -18.58 -15.11 -2.61
N ASP A 353 -17.49 -15.30 -1.87
CA ASP A 353 -17.40 -16.25 -0.75
C ASP A 353 -17.79 -15.66 0.62
N PHE A 354 -18.44 -14.50 0.63
CA PHE A 354 -18.97 -13.81 1.80
C PHE A 354 -20.42 -13.37 1.56
#